data_AF-A0A437Q8R4-F1
#
_entry.id   AF-A0A437Q8R4-F1
#
_cell.length_a   1.000
_cell.length_b   1.000
_cell.length_c   1.000
_cell.angle_alpha   90.00
_cell.angle_beta   90.00
_cell.angle_gamma   90.00
#
_symmetry.space_group_name_H-M   'P 1'
#
loop_
_entity.id
_entity.type
_entity.pdbx_description
1 polymer ?
#
loop_
_entity_poly.entity_id
_entity_poly.type
_entity_poly.pdbx_seq_one_letter_code
_entity_poly.pdbx_strand_id
1 'polypeptide(L)'
;MDTINTKVEKLDLSNIVKKVQEKTGMSERLVKRAESLYRQFLILHAKYPNNIIVPPHLADEMWHEHILSSRNYVDACNNLFGEYLHHHTDDTADVLSQGWKSSKELYASEFGVDLLELRQVASLCRV
;
A
#
# COMPACT_ATOMS: atom_id res chain seq x y z
N MET A 1 -16.47 8.64 12.26
CA MET A 1 -15.36 7.98 11.54
C MET A 1 -15.41 8.42 10.09
N ASP A 2 -14.27 8.74 9.51
CA ASP A 2 -14.12 9.11 8.10
C ASP A 2 -14.60 7.97 7.18
N THR A 3 -15.40 8.30 6.16
CA THR A 3 -16.04 7.34 5.24
C THR A 3 -15.01 6.43 4.58
N ILE A 4 -13.80 6.93 4.30
CA ILE A 4 -12.75 6.14 3.66
C ILE A 4 -12.17 5.06 4.59
N ASN A 5 -11.92 5.39 5.86
CA ASN A 5 -11.35 4.44 6.82
C ASN A 5 -12.26 3.23 6.97
N THR A 6 -13.57 3.45 7.11
CA THR A 6 -14.56 2.38 7.21
C THR A 6 -14.63 1.53 5.94
N LYS A 7 -14.48 2.12 4.75
CA LYS A 7 -14.42 1.35 3.50
C LYS A 7 -13.16 0.48 3.44
N VAL A 8 -12.01 1.02 3.82
CA VAL A 8 -10.73 0.29 3.82
C VAL A 8 -10.76 -0.83 4.84
N GLU A 9 -11.29 -0.63 6.05
CA GLU A 9 -11.43 -1.68 7.08
C GLU A 9 -12.27 -2.88 6.60
N LYS A 10 -13.28 -2.63 5.76
CA LYS A 10 -14.16 -3.67 5.21
C LYS A 10 -13.57 -4.48 4.05
N LEU A 11 -12.39 -4.10 3.54
CA LEU A 11 -11.72 -4.90 2.52
C LEU A 11 -11.35 -6.28 3.08
N ASP A 12 -11.79 -7.32 2.40
CA ASP A 12 -11.33 -8.69 2.64
C ASP A 12 -9.99 -8.90 1.95
N LEU A 13 -8.92 -8.92 2.76
CA LEU A 13 -7.56 -9.16 2.31
C LEU A 13 -7.06 -10.56 2.70
N SER A 14 -7.92 -11.45 3.19
CA SER A 14 -7.53 -12.74 3.79
C SER A 14 -6.70 -13.61 2.83
N ASN A 15 -7.14 -13.73 1.57
CA ASN A 15 -6.41 -14.47 0.54
C ASN A 15 -5.09 -13.80 0.15
N ILE A 16 -5.04 -12.46 0.15
CA ILE A 16 -3.83 -11.69 -0.19
C ILE A 16 -2.79 -11.93 0.92
N VAL A 17 -3.19 -11.77 2.19
CA VAL A 17 -2.35 -12.02 3.36
C VAL A 17 -1.77 -13.43 3.32
N LYS A 18 -2.60 -14.44 3.05
CA LYS A 18 -2.17 -15.84 2.96
C LYS A 18 -1.10 -16.02 1.88
N LYS A 19 -1.35 -15.53 0.67
CA LYS A 19 -0.41 -15.69 -0.45
C LYS A 19 0.89 -14.92 -0.25
N VAL A 20 0.84 -13.71 0.30
CA VAL A 20 2.06 -12.95 0.65
C VAL A 20 2.88 -13.74 1.67
N GLN A 21 2.24 -14.30 2.69
CA GLN A 21 2.93 -15.13 3.69
C GLN A 21 3.59 -16.36 3.05
N GLU A 22 2.89 -17.06 2.15
CA GLU A 22 3.42 -18.23 1.43
C GLU A 22 4.59 -17.85 0.49
N LYS A 23 4.50 -16.73 -0.22
CA LYS A 23 5.52 -16.27 -1.18
C LYS A 23 6.80 -15.78 -0.49
N THR A 24 6.65 -15.06 0.62
CA THR A 24 7.77 -14.34 1.27
C THR A 24 8.36 -15.06 2.47
N GLY A 25 7.62 -16.01 3.06
CA GLY A 25 8.00 -16.66 4.32
C GLY A 25 7.91 -15.73 5.53
N MET A 26 7.24 -14.57 5.43
CA MET A 26 7.08 -13.63 6.53
C MET A 26 6.42 -14.29 7.76
N SER A 27 6.89 -13.93 8.95
CA SER A 27 6.21 -14.31 10.20
C SER A 27 4.81 -13.68 10.26
N GLU A 28 3.91 -14.29 11.05
CA GLU A 28 2.55 -13.78 11.24
C GLU A 28 2.54 -12.30 11.72
N ARG A 29 3.49 -11.94 12.59
CA ARG A 29 3.64 -10.55 13.05
C ARG A 29 3.99 -9.61 11.90
N LEU A 30 4.87 -10.04 11.01
CA LEU A 30 5.36 -9.21 9.91
C LEU A 30 4.30 -9.05 8.80
N VAL A 31 3.56 -10.13 8.47
CA VAL A 31 2.47 -10.03 7.48
C VAL A 31 1.30 -9.19 8.00
N LYS A 32 0.97 -9.25 9.30
CA LYS A 32 0.00 -8.34 9.93
C LYS A 32 0.46 -6.88 9.85
N ARG A 33 1.76 -6.64 10.02
CA ARG A 33 2.33 -5.30 9.84
C ARG A 33 2.24 -4.83 8.38
N ALA A 34 2.53 -5.71 7.43
CA ALA A 34 2.41 -5.45 6.01
C ALA A 34 0.96 -5.08 5.62
N GLU A 35 -0.02 -5.86 6.08
CA GLU A 35 -1.45 -5.59 5.86
C GLU A 35 -1.85 -4.23 6.45
N SER A 36 -1.45 -3.94 7.69
CA SER A 36 -1.73 -2.66 8.34
C SER A 36 -1.16 -1.47 7.57
N LEU A 37 0.09 -1.58 7.11
CA LEU A 37 0.74 -0.55 6.29
C LEU A 37 0.05 -0.40 4.94
N TYR A 38 -0.41 -1.49 4.33
CA TYR A 38 -1.13 -1.45 3.05
C TYR A 38 -2.49 -0.78 3.16
N ARG A 39 -3.26 -1.06 4.22
CA ARG A 39 -4.51 -0.35 4.50
C ARG A 39 -4.28 1.15 4.68
N GLN A 40 -3.23 1.52 5.40
CA GLN A 40 -2.82 2.93 5.56
C GLN A 40 -2.46 3.58 4.22
N PHE A 41 -1.73 2.87 3.35
CA PHE A 41 -1.41 3.35 2.00
C PHE A 41 -2.68 3.68 1.21
N LEU A 42 -3.68 2.79 1.20
CA LEU A 42 -4.96 3.01 0.52
C LEU A 42 -5.71 4.22 1.08
N ILE A 43 -5.69 4.43 2.40
CA ILE A 43 -6.30 5.60 3.04
C ILE A 43 -5.59 6.88 2.60
N LEU A 44 -4.25 6.91 2.64
CA LEU A 44 -3.48 8.09 2.25
C LEU A 44 -3.72 8.44 0.78
N HIS A 45 -3.72 7.45 -0.11
CA HIS A 45 -3.99 7.67 -1.53
C HIS A 45 -5.36 8.32 -1.75
N ALA A 46 -6.39 7.84 -1.06
CA ALA A 46 -7.74 8.39 -1.16
C ALA A 46 -7.87 9.80 -0.55
N LYS A 47 -7.19 10.07 0.57
CA LYS A 47 -7.26 11.38 1.26
C LYS A 47 -6.45 12.47 0.57
N TYR A 48 -5.34 12.11 -0.07
CA TYR A 48 -4.39 13.03 -0.65
C TYR A 48 -4.14 12.74 -2.14
N PRO A 49 -5.17 12.86 -3.01
CA PRO A 49 -5.05 12.49 -4.42
C PRO A 49 -4.05 13.32 -5.22
N ASN A 50 -3.64 14.48 -4.70
CA ASN A 50 -2.64 15.35 -5.34
C ASN A 50 -1.21 15.12 -4.83
N ASN A 51 -1.02 14.19 -3.88
CA ASN A 51 0.29 13.86 -3.33
C ASN A 51 0.82 12.59 -3.98
N ILE A 52 2.10 12.60 -4.34
CA ILE A 52 2.81 11.38 -4.73
C ILE A 52 3.05 10.58 -3.45
N ILE A 53 2.38 9.44 -3.32
CA ILE A 53 2.49 8.54 -2.17
C ILE A 53 2.99 7.21 -2.69
N VAL A 54 4.15 6.78 -2.19
CA VAL A 54 4.69 5.45 -2.46
C VAL A 54 4.56 4.57 -1.22
N PRO A 55 4.22 3.28 -1.37
CA PRO A 55 4.12 2.37 -0.24
C PRO A 55 5.52 2.05 0.35
N PRO A 56 5.63 1.76 1.66
CA PRO A 56 6.79 1.06 2.18
C PRO A 56 6.86 -0.37 1.64
N HIS A 57 8.06 -0.97 1.55
CA HIS A 57 8.24 -2.30 0.94
C HIS A 57 7.28 -3.40 1.44
N LEU A 58 6.92 -3.41 2.73
CA LEU A 58 5.96 -4.37 3.26
C LEU A 58 4.55 -4.18 2.69
N ALA A 59 4.10 -2.92 2.56
CA ALA A 59 2.82 -2.61 1.94
C ALA A 59 2.84 -2.88 0.43
N ASP A 60 4.00 -2.71 -0.20
CA ASP A 60 4.20 -2.98 -1.63
C ASP A 60 4.01 -4.46 -1.97
N GLU A 61 4.56 -5.38 -1.16
CA GLU A 61 4.34 -6.83 -1.32
C GLU A 61 2.85 -7.20 -1.25
N MET A 62 2.10 -6.56 -0.35
CA MET A 62 0.64 -6.72 -0.26
C MET A 62 -0.07 -6.16 -1.48
N TRP A 63 0.39 -5.00 -1.97
CA TRP A 63 -0.21 -4.35 -3.13
C TRP A 63 -0.02 -5.18 -4.41
N HIS A 64 1.18 -5.72 -4.64
CA HIS A 64 1.45 -6.60 -5.77
C HIS A 64 0.53 -7.81 -5.77
N GLU A 65 0.39 -8.50 -4.63
CA GLU A 65 -0.49 -9.66 -4.56
C GLU A 65 -1.97 -9.27 -4.68
N HIS A 66 -2.37 -8.09 -4.20
CA HIS A 66 -3.73 -7.60 -4.41
C HIS A 66 -3.99 -7.35 -5.90
N ILE A 67 -3.08 -6.71 -6.64
CA ILE A 67 -3.18 -6.50 -8.10
C ILE A 67 -3.39 -7.84 -8.84
N LEU A 68 -2.68 -8.90 -8.45
CA LEU A 68 -2.84 -10.24 -9.02
C LEU A 68 -4.23 -10.85 -8.74
N SER A 69 -4.91 -10.42 -7.68
CA SER A 69 -6.32 -10.70 -7.41
C SER A 69 -7.24 -9.78 -8.21
N SER A 70 -7.09 -9.80 -9.54
CA SER A 70 -7.59 -8.74 -10.45
C SER A 70 -9.02 -8.26 -10.21
N ARG A 71 -10.00 -9.16 -10.04
CA ARG A 71 -11.40 -8.77 -9.77
C ARG A 71 -11.53 -8.05 -8.43
N ASN A 72 -10.95 -8.61 -7.38
CA ASN A 72 -10.99 -8.05 -6.03
C ASN A 72 -10.29 -6.68 -5.98
N TYR A 73 -9.18 -6.52 -6.70
CA TYR A 73 -8.46 -5.25 -6.78
C TYR A 73 -9.25 -4.17 -7.53
N VAL A 74 -9.85 -4.52 -8.68
CA VAL A 74 -10.70 -3.59 -9.44
C VAL A 74 -11.90 -3.14 -8.60
N ASP A 75 -12.57 -4.07 -7.92
CA ASP A 75 -13.71 -3.74 -7.06
C ASP A 75 -13.31 -2.85 -5.88
N ALA A 76 -12.15 -3.14 -5.25
CA ALA A 76 -11.60 -2.32 -4.18
C ALA A 76 -11.26 -0.91 -4.68
N CYS A 77 -10.59 -0.79 -5.83
CA CYS A 77 -10.24 0.50 -6.42
C CYS A 77 -11.47 1.34 -6.76
N ASN A 78 -12.48 0.75 -7.41
CA ASN A 78 -13.74 1.43 -7.71
C ASN A 78 -14.47 1.89 -6.44
N ASN A 79 -14.49 1.06 -5.40
CA ASN A 79 -15.14 1.41 -4.14
C ASN A 79 -14.41 2.52 -3.36
N LEU A 80 -13.07 2.52 -3.40
CA LEU A 80 -12.24 3.45 -2.61
C LEU A 80 -11.97 4.76 -3.34
N PHE A 81 -11.64 4.70 -4.63
CA PHE A 81 -11.13 5.81 -5.42
C PHE A 81 -12.10 6.22 -6.55
N GLY A 82 -13.00 5.33 -6.96
CA GLY A 82 -13.87 5.53 -8.12
C GLY A 82 -13.21 5.18 -9.46
N GLU A 83 -11.93 4.78 -9.43
CA GLU A 83 -11.14 4.39 -10.60
C GLU A 83 -10.04 3.40 -10.22
N TYR A 84 -9.40 2.79 -11.22
CA TYR A 84 -8.30 1.86 -11.02
C TYR A 84 -7.04 2.62 -10.54
N LEU A 85 -6.48 2.19 -9.41
CA LEU A 85 -5.19 2.71 -8.95
C LEU A 85 -4.06 2.00 -9.71
N HIS A 86 -3.40 2.73 -10.61
CA HIS A 86 -2.32 2.21 -11.44
C HIS A 86 -1.00 2.07 -10.65
N HIS A 87 -0.32 0.95 -10.86
CA HIS A 87 1.02 0.71 -10.34
C HIS A 87 2.05 1.10 -11.41
N HIS A 88 2.62 2.29 -11.31
CA HIS A 88 3.64 2.80 -12.23
C HIS A 88 5.02 2.23 -11.86
N THR A 89 5.75 1.68 -12.84
CA THR A 89 7.09 1.06 -12.61
C THR A 89 8.22 1.86 -13.25
N ASP A 90 7.88 2.91 -13.98
CA ASP A 90 8.76 3.74 -14.80
C ASP A 90 9.01 5.13 -14.19
N ASP A 91 8.59 5.34 -12.93
CA ASP A 91 8.88 6.56 -12.18
C ASP A 91 10.39 6.79 -12.02
N THR A 92 10.80 8.05 -12.13
CA THR A 92 12.21 8.43 -11.96
C THR A 92 12.64 8.33 -10.50
N ALA A 93 13.94 8.19 -10.26
CA ALA A 93 14.50 8.16 -8.90
C ALA A 93 14.12 9.40 -8.06
N ASP A 94 14.03 10.58 -8.70
CA ASP A 94 13.63 11.82 -8.04
C ASP A 94 12.15 11.78 -7.62
N VAL A 95 11.26 11.30 -8.50
CA VAL A 95 9.83 11.13 -8.20
C VAL A 95 9.64 10.16 -7.04
N LEU A 96 10.30 9.00 -7.09
CA LEU A 96 10.26 8.02 -6.02
C LEU A 96 10.77 8.61 -4.70
N SER A 97 11.86 9.39 -4.72
CA SER A 97 12.44 10.01 -3.53
C SER A 97 11.51 11.06 -2.91
N GLN A 98 10.88 11.89 -3.74
CA GLN A 98 9.89 12.88 -3.30
C GLN A 98 8.63 12.20 -2.76
N GLY A 99 8.15 11.16 -3.44
CA GLY A 99 7.04 10.34 -3.00
C GLY A 99 7.32 9.68 -1.66
N TRP A 100 8.52 9.13 -1.47
CA TRP A 100 8.92 8.51 -0.20
C TRP A 100 9.00 9.51 0.94
N LYS A 101 9.52 10.72 0.70
CA LYS A 101 9.50 11.78 1.70
C LYS A 101 8.07 12.10 2.13
N SER A 102 7.17 12.28 1.15
CA SER A 102 5.76 12.58 1.39
C SER A 102 5.06 11.45 2.16
N SER A 103 5.29 10.20 1.78
CA SER A 103 4.77 9.02 2.48
C SER A 103 5.20 9.00 3.94
N LYS A 104 6.49 9.22 4.25
CA LYS A 104 6.96 9.22 5.65
C LYS A 104 6.23 10.27 6.49
N GLU A 105 6.10 11.49 5.97
CA GLU A 105 5.43 12.58 6.66
C GLU A 105 3.95 12.24 6.92
N LEU A 106 3.25 11.71 5.91
CA LEU A 106 1.83 11.35 6.01
C LEU A 106 1.56 10.14 6.91
N TYR A 107 2.39 9.09 6.87
CA TYR A 107 2.24 7.95 7.77
C TYR A 107 2.45 8.35 9.24
N ALA A 108 3.41 9.25 9.49
CA ALA A 108 3.67 9.77 10.82
C ALA A 108 2.53 10.65 11.32
N SER A 109 2.02 11.58 10.51
CA SER A 109 0.96 12.51 10.92
C SER A 109 -0.42 11.85 11.05
N GLU A 110 -0.79 10.96 10.13
CA GLU A 110 -2.14 10.35 10.11
C GLU A 110 -2.26 9.14 11.05
N PHE A 111 -1.18 8.39 11.26
CA PHE A 111 -1.23 7.11 11.98
C PHE A 111 -0.21 6.96 13.12
N GLY A 112 0.66 7.95 13.34
CA GLY A 112 1.76 7.82 14.30
C GLY A 112 2.75 6.72 13.91
N VAL A 113 2.83 6.38 12.61
CA VAL A 113 3.69 5.31 12.10
C VAL A 113 4.99 5.91 11.61
N ASP A 114 6.09 5.50 12.25
CA ASP A 114 7.43 5.79 11.77
C ASP A 114 7.91 4.72 10.78
N LEU A 115 8.37 5.16 9.61
CA LEU A 115 8.90 4.31 8.55
C LEU A 115 10.45 4.31 8.50
N LEU A 116 11.15 4.90 9.47
CA LEU A 116 12.63 4.96 9.50
C LEU A 116 13.32 3.60 9.29
N GLU A 117 12.75 2.54 9.85
CA GLU A 117 13.28 1.16 9.75
C GLU A 117 12.84 0.42 8.46
N LEU A 118 11.95 1.04 7.67
CA LEU A 118 11.41 0.43 6.45
C LEU A 118 12.11 1.02 5.23
N ARG A 119 12.49 0.14 4.29
CA ARG A 119 13.08 0.57 3.02
C ARG A 119 12.01 1.18 2.11
N GLN A 120 12.41 2.22 1.40
CA GLN A 120 11.75 2.68 0.18
C GLN A 120 11.76 1.53 -0.84
N VAL A 121 10.74 1.46 -1.68
CA VAL A 121 10.71 0.51 -2.80
C VAL A 121 11.94 0.78 -3.68
N ALA A 122 12.81 -0.23 -3.84
CA ALA A 122 13.80 -0.21 -4.91
C ALA A 122 13.06 -0.51 -6.22
N SER A 123 13.45 0.10 -7.33
CA SER A 123 12.89 -0.16 -8.68
C SER A 123 13.21 -1.58 -9.21
N LEU A 124 13.15 -2.59 -8.36
CA LEU A 124 13.40 -3.99 -8.60
C LEU A 124 12.09 -4.79 -8.55
N CYS A 125 11.01 -4.22 -9.08
CA CYS A 125 9.87 -5.00 -9.55
C CYS A 125 10.40 -5.93 -10.66
N ARG A 126 10.99 -7.07 -10.25
CA ARG A 126 11.34 -8.15 -11.18
C ARG A 126 10.03 -8.86 -11.47
N VAL A 127 9.52 -8.64 -12.69
CA VAL A 127 8.46 -9.47 -13.29
C VAL A 127 8.93 -10.93 -13.32
#